data_AF-A0AAV0FZL8-F1
#
_entry.id   AF-A0AAV0FZL8-F1
#
_cell.length_a   1.000
_cell.length_b   1.000
_cell.length_c   1.000
_cell.angle_alpha   90.00
_cell.angle_beta   90.00
_cell.angle_gamma   90.00
#
_symmetry.space_group_name_H-M   'P 1'
#
loop_
_entity.id
_entity.type
_entity.pdbx_description
1 polymer ?
#
loop_
_entity_poly.entity_id
_entity_poly.type
_entity_poly.pdbx_seq_one_letter_code
_entity_poly.pdbx_strand_id
1 'polypeptide(L)'
;MASSATAAAANPMNKIERAHQMYREGRYEEALEFYTEALSLAKTKSQKIALHSNRAACFLKLLLFNKAADECTSVLELDHKHTGALMLRAQTLVTLKEYHSALFDVNRLIELNPSSEVYQNLHARLKTQLSLAPIPEAEAEELEEEDEEDGDDENNAKLKDDGGHSNNNECNMNGDIGKEMVDTPTDKVTSHFGKSVEQRAGWQAIPQPKGHSRLDYSRWDRVEEESSEDDDDEDDDESDEPNPQYRFRVKTVGVRAVK
;
A
#
# COMPACT_ATOMS: atom_id res chain seq x y z
N MET A 1 25.70 -48.23 30.22
CA MET A 1 24.55 -47.86 29.37
C MET A 1 24.07 -46.49 29.80
N ALA A 2 24.43 -45.43 29.09
CA ALA A 2 23.90 -44.09 29.33
C ALA A 2 23.89 -43.34 28.00
N SER A 3 22.78 -43.44 27.27
CA SER A 3 22.53 -42.62 26.08
C SER A 3 21.03 -42.60 25.80
N SER A 4 20.29 -41.82 26.59
CA SER A 4 18.87 -41.52 26.35
C SER A 4 18.49 -40.17 26.96
N ALA A 5 19.25 -39.12 26.61
CA ALA A 5 18.96 -37.75 27.05
C ALA A 5 18.95 -36.71 25.92
N THR A 6 19.31 -37.07 24.69
CA THR A 6 19.47 -36.09 23.59
C THR A 6 18.29 -36.02 22.61
N ALA A 7 17.33 -36.96 22.66
CA ALA A 7 16.20 -36.94 21.73
C ALA A 7 15.10 -35.92 22.10
N ALA A 8 15.02 -35.48 23.36
CA ALA A 8 14.01 -34.51 23.80
C ALA A 8 14.25 -33.09 23.27
N ALA A 9 15.50 -32.74 22.94
CA ALA A 9 15.89 -31.43 22.43
C ALA A 9 15.61 -31.23 20.92
N ALA A 10 15.34 -32.31 20.19
CA ALA A 10 15.15 -32.28 18.73
C ALA A 10 13.69 -32.22 18.30
N ASN A 11 12.74 -32.16 19.23
CA ASN A 11 11.31 -32.18 18.89
C ASN A 11 10.79 -30.74 18.65
N PRO A 12 10.30 -30.40 17.44
CA PRO A 12 9.79 -29.05 17.14
C PRO A 12 8.68 -28.61 18.10
N MET A 13 7.87 -29.55 18.61
CA MET A 13 6.82 -29.24 19.59
C MET A 13 7.35 -28.61 20.87
N ASN A 14 8.50 -29.08 21.38
CA ASN A 14 9.11 -28.52 22.58
C ASN A 14 9.59 -27.07 22.34
N LYS A 15 10.14 -26.80 21.15
CA LYS A 15 10.58 -25.46 20.77
C LYS A 15 9.41 -24.48 20.59
N ILE A 16 8.31 -24.94 19.99
CA ILE A 16 7.09 -24.14 19.85
C ILE A 16 6.52 -23.78 21.22
N GLU A 17 6.45 -24.73 22.13
CA GLU A 17 5.94 -24.49 23.48
C GLU A 17 6.79 -23.47 24.25
N ARG A 18 8.13 -23.56 24.14
CA ARG A 18 9.04 -22.55 24.68
C ARG A 18 8.85 -21.18 24.04
N ALA A 19 8.71 -21.11 22.71
CA ALA A 19 8.44 -19.85 22.03
C ALA A 19 7.13 -19.20 22.50
N HIS A 20 6.09 -20.01 22.73
CA HIS A 20 4.80 -19.54 23.26
C HIS A 20 4.91 -19.04 24.70
N GLN A 21 5.77 -19.66 25.51
CA GLN A 21 6.07 -19.18 26.86
C GLN A 21 6.77 -17.82 26.80
N MET A 22 7.85 -17.69 26.00
CA MET A 22 8.58 -16.43 25.83
C MET A 22 7.68 -15.31 25.28
N TYR A 23 6.78 -15.63 24.35
CA TYR A 23 5.80 -14.67 23.84
C TYR A 23 4.88 -14.14 24.95
N ARG A 24 4.38 -15.03 25.82
CA ARG A 24 3.52 -14.64 26.96
C ARG A 24 4.27 -13.83 28.02
N GLU A 25 5.58 -14.06 28.16
CA GLU A 25 6.48 -13.27 29.02
C GLU A 25 6.89 -11.92 28.41
N GLY A 26 6.49 -11.63 27.16
CA GLY A 26 6.86 -10.39 26.45
C GLY A 26 8.27 -10.41 25.85
N ARG A 27 8.97 -11.55 25.91
CA ARG A 27 10.32 -11.74 25.36
C ARG A 27 10.24 -12.14 23.90
N TYR A 28 9.80 -11.20 23.05
CA TYR A 28 9.46 -11.49 21.66
C TYR A 28 10.67 -11.84 20.77
N GLU A 29 11.84 -11.26 21.04
CA GLU A 29 13.07 -11.57 20.29
C GLU A 29 13.51 -13.02 20.54
N GLU A 30 13.52 -13.46 21.79
CA GLU A 30 13.83 -14.85 22.13
C GLU A 30 12.77 -15.83 21.61
N ALA A 31 11.50 -15.44 21.61
CA ALA A 31 10.45 -16.22 20.98
C ALA A 31 10.73 -16.43 19.48
N LEU A 32 11.25 -15.42 18.77
CA LEU A 32 11.61 -15.52 17.35
C LEU A 32 12.76 -16.51 17.12
N GLU A 33 13.75 -16.58 18.00
CA GLU A 33 14.83 -17.57 17.89
C GLU A 33 14.28 -19.00 17.94
N PHE A 34 13.47 -19.29 18.97
CA PHE A 34 12.83 -20.60 19.10
C PHE A 34 11.89 -20.92 17.93
N TYR A 35 11.14 -19.94 17.42
CA TYR A 35 10.31 -20.13 16.23
C TYR A 35 11.15 -20.37 14.97
N THR A 36 12.30 -19.72 14.82
CA THR A 36 13.24 -19.94 13.70
C THR A 36 13.77 -21.36 13.72
N GLU A 37 14.18 -21.84 14.89
CA GLU A 37 14.60 -23.22 15.06
C GLU A 37 13.46 -24.23 14.86
N ALA A 38 12.23 -23.91 15.27
CA ALA A 38 11.07 -24.75 15.01
C ALA A 38 10.76 -24.81 13.50
N LEU A 39 10.95 -23.71 12.78
CA LEU A 39 10.71 -23.60 11.35
C LEU A 39 11.69 -24.45 10.54
N SER A 40 12.96 -24.53 10.94
CA SER A 40 13.95 -25.41 10.29
C SER A 40 13.63 -26.90 10.45
N LEU A 41 12.92 -27.26 11.51
CA LEU A 41 12.46 -28.62 11.78
C LEU A 41 11.07 -28.93 11.20
N ALA A 42 10.34 -27.92 10.72
CA ALA A 42 8.97 -28.06 10.23
C ALA A 42 8.93 -28.79 8.88
N LYS A 43 8.18 -29.91 8.83
CA LYS A 43 8.07 -30.75 7.63
C LYS A 43 6.79 -30.50 6.84
N THR A 44 5.71 -30.14 7.53
CA THR A 44 4.40 -29.97 6.90
C THR A 44 4.11 -28.52 6.58
N LYS A 45 3.35 -28.30 5.51
CA LYS A 45 2.87 -26.96 5.11
C LYS A 45 2.09 -26.28 6.23
N SER A 46 1.20 -27.02 6.90
CA SER A 46 0.39 -26.49 8.01
C SER A 46 1.26 -26.02 9.19
N GLN A 47 2.32 -26.74 9.52
CA GLN A 47 3.26 -26.31 10.57
C GLN A 47 3.99 -25.03 10.16
N LYS A 48 4.48 -24.95 8.93
CA LYS A 48 5.16 -23.74 8.43
C LYS A 48 4.24 -22.53 8.45
N ILE A 49 2.99 -22.68 8.01
CA ILE A 49 1.97 -21.62 8.07
C ILE A 49 1.81 -21.12 9.51
N ALA A 50 1.56 -22.01 10.46
CA ALA A 50 1.38 -21.62 11.86
C ALA A 50 2.61 -20.92 12.44
N LEU A 51 3.82 -21.40 12.12
CA LEU A 51 5.08 -20.80 12.59
C LEU A 51 5.32 -19.41 12.02
N HIS A 52 5.11 -19.20 10.72
CA HIS A 52 5.21 -17.89 10.10
C HIS A 52 4.17 -16.91 10.66
N SER A 53 2.91 -17.35 10.86
CA SER A 53 1.88 -16.53 11.51
C SER A 53 2.28 -16.10 12.93
N ASN A 54 2.87 -17.01 13.72
CA ASN A 54 3.33 -16.69 15.06
C ASN A 54 4.53 -15.73 15.06
N ARG A 55 5.49 -15.90 14.13
CA ARG A 55 6.61 -14.97 13.94
C ARG A 55 6.12 -13.58 13.54
N ALA A 56 5.13 -13.49 12.65
CA ALA A 56 4.49 -12.22 12.28
C ALA A 56 3.92 -11.52 13.53
N ALA A 57 3.24 -12.26 14.42
CA ALA A 57 2.74 -11.73 15.67
C ALA A 57 3.86 -11.21 16.60
N CYS A 58 5.01 -11.89 16.68
CA CYS A 58 6.17 -11.37 17.41
C CYS A 58 6.70 -10.07 16.80
N PHE A 59 6.86 -10.01 15.47
CA PHE A 59 7.34 -8.79 14.81
C PHE A 59 6.39 -7.60 14.97
N LEU A 60 5.08 -7.84 14.98
CA LEU A 60 4.09 -6.80 15.29
C LEU A 60 4.24 -6.27 16.71
N LYS A 61 4.51 -7.15 17.70
CA LYS A 61 4.78 -6.73 19.08
C LYS A 61 6.08 -5.94 19.22
N LEU A 62 7.06 -6.21 18.37
CA LEU A 62 8.31 -5.48 18.26
C LEU A 62 8.22 -4.21 17.39
N LEU A 63 7.04 -3.89 16.85
CA LEU A 63 6.82 -2.76 15.91
C LEU A 63 7.67 -2.85 14.62
N LEU A 64 8.15 -4.05 14.27
CA LEU A 64 8.90 -4.31 13.05
C LEU A 64 7.94 -4.68 11.92
N PHE A 65 7.15 -3.71 11.47
CA PHE A 65 6.04 -3.92 10.54
C PHE A 65 6.47 -4.51 9.18
N ASN A 66 7.62 -4.09 8.63
CA ASN A 66 8.13 -4.65 7.36
C ASN A 66 8.35 -6.17 7.48
N LYS A 67 9.04 -6.61 8.53
CA LYS A 67 9.29 -8.04 8.78
C LYS A 67 7.99 -8.81 9.04
N ALA A 68 7.02 -8.20 9.72
CA ALA A 68 5.71 -8.80 9.91
C ALA A 68 4.97 -9.03 8.58
N ALA A 69 5.06 -8.08 7.64
CA ALA A 69 4.48 -8.21 6.31
C ALA A 69 5.18 -9.30 5.48
N ASP A 70 6.50 -9.44 5.61
CA ASP A 70 7.28 -10.50 4.96
C ASP A 70 6.85 -11.89 5.45
N GLU A 71 6.72 -12.09 6.77
CA GLU A 71 6.24 -13.35 7.34
C GLU A 71 4.81 -13.69 6.86
N CYS A 72 3.93 -12.69 6.75
CA CYS A 72 2.61 -12.88 6.16
C CYS A 72 2.70 -13.29 4.69
N THR A 73 3.65 -12.73 3.93
CA THR A 73 3.89 -13.09 2.54
C THR A 73 4.34 -14.55 2.42
N SER A 74 5.25 -15.02 3.29
CA SER A 74 5.63 -16.43 3.35
C SER A 74 4.44 -17.35 3.65
N VAL A 75 3.48 -16.92 4.47
CA VAL A 75 2.22 -17.67 4.67
C VAL A 75 1.41 -17.74 3.39
N LEU A 76 1.30 -16.63 2.64
CA LEU A 76 0.50 -16.54 1.42
C LEU A 76 1.11 -17.27 0.23
N GLU A 77 2.44 -17.41 0.19
CA GLU A 77 3.13 -18.28 -0.76
C GLU A 77 2.77 -19.76 -0.54
N LEU A 78 2.61 -20.15 0.73
CA LEU A 78 2.12 -21.48 1.07
C LEU A 78 0.63 -21.56 0.76
N ASP A 79 -0.20 -20.76 1.40
CA ASP A 79 -1.65 -20.74 1.21
C ASP A 79 -2.16 -19.37 0.74
N HIS A 80 -2.35 -19.28 -0.57
CA HIS A 80 -2.79 -18.06 -1.25
C HIS A 80 -4.22 -17.62 -0.88
N LYS A 81 -5.03 -18.47 -0.23
CA LYS A 81 -6.38 -18.11 0.23
C LYS A 81 -6.44 -17.93 1.75
N HIS A 82 -5.29 -17.86 2.43
CA HIS A 82 -5.27 -17.73 3.87
C HIS A 82 -5.77 -16.34 4.30
N THR A 83 -7.05 -16.29 4.69
CA THR A 83 -7.74 -15.04 5.06
C THR A 83 -7.08 -14.33 6.22
N GLY A 84 -6.56 -15.09 7.20
CA GLY A 84 -5.84 -14.54 8.35
C GLY A 84 -4.58 -13.76 7.95
N ALA A 85 -3.74 -14.32 7.07
CA ALA A 85 -2.52 -13.64 6.60
C ALA A 85 -2.84 -12.47 5.67
N LEU A 86 -3.83 -12.59 4.78
CA LEU A 86 -4.27 -11.45 3.95
C LEU A 86 -4.72 -10.27 4.83
N MET A 87 -5.51 -10.55 5.87
CA MET A 87 -6.00 -9.51 6.78
C MET A 87 -4.86 -8.90 7.59
N LEU A 88 -3.98 -9.74 8.15
CA LEU A 88 -2.87 -9.28 8.96
C LEU A 88 -1.88 -8.45 8.12
N ARG A 89 -1.56 -8.89 6.90
CA ARG A 89 -0.69 -8.16 5.98
C ARG A 89 -1.32 -6.83 5.57
N ALA A 90 -2.60 -6.82 5.20
CA ALA A 90 -3.30 -5.58 4.87
C ALA A 90 -3.25 -4.57 6.03
N GLN A 91 -3.52 -4.99 7.27
CA GLN A 91 -3.43 -4.11 8.44
C GLN A 91 -2.00 -3.60 8.68
N THR A 92 -1.00 -4.46 8.50
CA THR A 92 0.41 -4.11 8.64
C THR A 92 0.86 -3.11 7.56
N LEU A 93 0.40 -3.28 6.33
CA LEU A 93 0.66 -2.37 5.22
C LEU A 93 0.00 -1.00 5.44
N VAL A 94 -1.19 -0.97 6.07
CA VAL A 94 -1.82 0.29 6.50
C VAL A 94 -0.96 1.03 7.51
N THR A 95 -0.38 0.34 8.48
CA THR A 95 0.55 0.97 9.44
C THR A 95 1.82 1.49 8.75
N LEU A 96 2.25 0.85 7.65
CA LEU A 96 3.35 1.30 6.81
C LEU A 96 2.94 2.40 5.80
N LYS A 97 1.67 2.80 5.76
CA LYS A 97 1.09 3.75 4.79
C LYS A 97 1.15 3.26 3.33
N GLU A 98 1.34 1.97 3.11
CA GLU A 98 1.30 1.34 1.79
C GLU A 98 -0.13 0.96 1.40
N TYR A 99 -0.96 1.99 1.15
CA TYR A 99 -2.39 1.79 0.97
C TYR A 99 -2.76 1.03 -0.31
N HIS A 100 -1.99 1.17 -1.39
CA HIS A 100 -2.21 0.41 -2.63
C HIS A 100 -2.01 -1.10 -2.42
N SER A 101 -0.90 -1.49 -1.80
CA SER A 101 -0.60 -2.89 -1.45
C SER A 101 -1.65 -3.45 -0.49
N ALA A 102 -2.06 -2.68 0.51
CA ALA A 102 -3.12 -3.07 1.43
C ALA A 102 -4.47 -3.28 0.70
N LEU A 103 -4.83 -2.40 -0.23
CA LEU A 103 -6.07 -2.49 -0.98
C LEU A 103 -6.11 -3.76 -1.85
N PHE A 104 -4.99 -4.15 -2.44
CA PHE A 104 -4.88 -5.39 -3.21
C PHE A 104 -5.25 -6.63 -2.37
N ASP A 105 -4.72 -6.72 -1.15
CA ASP A 105 -5.04 -7.83 -0.24
C ASP A 105 -6.49 -7.82 0.22
N VAL A 106 -7.05 -6.64 0.47
CA VAL A 106 -8.45 -6.49 0.87
C VAL A 106 -9.40 -6.86 -0.27
N ASN A 107 -9.07 -6.54 -1.52
CA ASN A 107 -9.86 -6.98 -2.67
C ASN A 107 -9.93 -8.50 -2.74
N ARG A 108 -8.80 -9.19 -2.55
CA ARG A 108 -8.77 -10.66 -2.48
C ARG A 108 -9.62 -11.20 -1.33
N LEU A 109 -9.62 -10.53 -0.17
CA LEU A 109 -10.49 -10.91 0.96
C LEU A 109 -11.98 -10.77 0.61
N ILE A 110 -12.36 -9.69 -0.10
CA ILE A 110 -13.73 -9.47 -0.57
C ILE A 110 -14.13 -10.54 -1.59
N GLU A 111 -13.24 -10.93 -2.51
CA GLU A 111 -13.50 -12.03 -3.45
C GLU A 111 -13.77 -13.36 -2.73
N LEU A 112 -13.04 -13.63 -1.63
CA LEU A 112 -13.21 -14.85 -0.83
C LEU A 112 -14.48 -14.81 0.02
N ASN A 113 -14.84 -13.67 0.58
CA ASN A 113 -16.07 -13.49 1.35
C ASN A 113 -16.69 -12.10 1.11
N PRO A 114 -17.56 -11.97 0.09
CA PRO A 114 -18.16 -10.69 -0.29
C PRO A 114 -19.11 -10.11 0.77
N SER A 115 -19.69 -10.96 1.61
CA SER A 115 -20.67 -10.58 2.64
C SER A 115 -20.02 -10.02 3.91
N SER A 116 -18.70 -10.04 4.01
CA SER A 116 -18.00 -9.56 5.20
C SER A 116 -17.99 -8.04 5.26
N GLU A 117 -18.80 -7.47 6.15
CA GLU A 117 -18.80 -6.02 6.41
C GLU A 117 -17.44 -5.51 6.84
N VAL A 118 -16.66 -6.31 7.59
CA VAL A 118 -15.31 -5.95 8.03
C VAL A 118 -14.41 -5.65 6.83
N TYR A 119 -14.52 -6.44 5.77
CA TYR A 119 -13.67 -6.28 4.58
C TYR A 119 -14.11 -5.07 3.75
N GLN A 120 -15.42 -4.88 3.61
CA GLN A 120 -15.99 -3.72 2.91
C GLN A 120 -15.64 -2.41 3.62
N ASN A 121 -15.74 -2.36 4.94
CA ASN A 121 -15.38 -1.19 5.74
C ASN A 121 -13.89 -0.86 5.64
N LEU A 122 -13.03 -1.88 5.71
CA LEU A 122 -11.59 -1.68 5.53
C LEU A 122 -11.28 -1.16 4.11
N HIS A 123 -11.87 -1.77 3.08
CA HIS A 123 -11.71 -1.35 1.69
C HIS A 123 -12.16 0.10 1.46
N ALA A 124 -13.32 0.50 1.99
CA ALA A 124 -13.81 1.87 1.89
C ALA A 124 -12.84 2.87 2.56
N ARG A 125 -12.35 2.54 3.77
CA ARG A 125 -11.36 3.36 4.48
C ARG A 125 -10.07 3.54 3.68
N LEU A 126 -9.56 2.48 3.06
CA LEU A 126 -8.35 2.56 2.23
C LEU A 126 -8.55 3.44 1.00
N LYS A 127 -9.70 3.32 0.33
CA LYS A 127 -10.04 4.21 -0.79
C LYS A 127 -10.10 5.67 -0.38
N THR A 128 -10.67 5.97 0.79
CA THR A 128 -10.66 7.35 1.31
C THR A 128 -9.25 7.85 1.61
N GLN A 129 -8.38 7.02 2.20
CA GLN A 129 -6.99 7.42 2.47
C GLN A 129 -6.20 7.68 1.19
N LEU A 130 -6.40 6.87 0.16
CA LEU A 130 -5.81 7.08 -1.16
C LEU A 130 -6.31 8.37 -1.83
N SER A 131 -7.60 8.67 -1.71
CA SER A 131 -8.18 9.91 -2.26
C SER A 131 -7.73 11.17 -1.52
N LEU A 132 -7.33 11.05 -0.26
CA LEU A 132 -6.86 12.16 0.58
C LEU A 132 -5.34 12.34 0.52
N ALA A 133 -4.61 11.40 -0.09
CA ALA A 133 -3.17 11.52 -0.24
C ALA A 133 -2.85 12.76 -1.10
N PRO A 134 -2.02 13.69 -0.61
CA PRO A 134 -1.59 14.83 -1.42
C PRO A 134 -0.97 14.33 -2.72
N ILE A 135 -1.39 14.90 -3.85
CA ILE A 135 -0.73 14.68 -5.14
C ILE A 135 0.73 15.12 -4.94
N PRO A 136 1.72 14.26 -5.19
CA PRO A 136 3.11 14.68 -5.09
C PRO A 136 3.34 15.83 -6.06
N GLU A 137 3.74 17.00 -5.56
CA GLU A 137 4.07 18.20 -6.35
C GLU A 137 5.30 17.99 -7.28
N ALA A 138 5.87 16.78 -7.32
CA ALA A 138 7.14 16.47 -7.95
C ALA A 138 7.07 16.03 -9.44
N GLU A 139 5.88 16.05 -10.06
CA GLU A 139 5.72 15.76 -11.50
C GLU A 139 5.28 17.01 -12.30
N ALA A 140 5.45 18.21 -11.74
CA ALA A 140 5.38 19.45 -12.52
C ALA A 140 6.67 19.58 -13.34
N GLU A 141 6.61 19.02 -14.55
CA GLU A 141 7.54 19.14 -15.68
C GLU A 141 8.43 20.39 -15.64
N GLU A 142 9.72 20.22 -15.34
CA GLU A 142 10.77 21.12 -15.83
C GLU A 142 10.86 20.89 -17.35
N LEU A 143 10.10 21.69 -18.10
CA LEU A 143 10.37 21.92 -19.53
C LEU A 143 11.67 22.70 -19.60
N GLU A 144 12.80 22.00 -19.70
CA GLU A 144 14.05 22.62 -20.15
C GLU A 144 13.84 23.05 -21.60
N GLU A 145 13.80 24.37 -21.82
CA GLU A 145 13.86 24.96 -23.15
C GLU A 145 15.23 24.60 -23.76
N GLU A 146 15.26 23.63 -24.68
CA GLU A 146 16.43 23.39 -25.54
C GLU A 146 16.58 24.59 -26.47
N ASP A 147 17.47 25.52 -26.12
CA ASP A 147 17.93 26.58 -27.01
C ASP A 147 18.64 25.94 -28.23
N GLU A 148 18.07 26.12 -29.42
CA GLU A 148 18.67 25.73 -30.70
C GLU A 148 19.97 26.53 -30.94
N GLU A 149 21.13 25.90 -30.78
CA GLU A 149 22.40 26.44 -31.30
C GLU A 149 22.50 26.14 -32.81
N ASP A 150 22.31 27.18 -33.63
CA ASP A 150 22.66 27.21 -35.06
C ASP A 150 24.18 26.97 -35.23
N GLY A 151 24.55 25.76 -35.62
CA GLY A 151 25.91 25.36 -35.98
C GLY A 151 26.06 25.21 -37.49
N ASP A 152 26.67 26.20 -38.12
CA ASP A 152 27.04 26.20 -39.55
C ASP A 152 28.09 25.13 -39.84
N ASP A 153 27.83 24.19 -40.76
CA ASP A 153 28.82 23.21 -41.22
C ASP A 153 28.96 23.22 -42.75
N GLU A 154 29.80 24.13 -43.25
CA GLU A 154 30.47 24.00 -44.54
C GLU A 154 31.93 23.57 -44.30
N ASN A 155 32.31 22.35 -44.72
CA ASN A 155 33.19 22.17 -45.89
C ASN A 155 33.69 20.74 -46.11
N ASN A 156 33.59 20.38 -47.38
CA ASN A 156 34.08 19.20 -48.09
C ASN A 156 35.61 19.13 -48.19
N ALA A 157 36.23 17.98 -47.87
CA ALA A 157 37.38 17.43 -48.63
C ALA A 157 37.83 16.01 -48.23
N LYS A 158 37.58 15.06 -49.15
CA LYS A 158 38.62 14.32 -49.93
C LYS A 158 39.41 13.13 -49.31
N LEU A 159 38.97 11.94 -49.76
CA LEU A 159 39.72 10.86 -50.46
C LEU A 159 40.92 10.12 -49.82
N LYS A 160 40.83 8.76 -49.98
CA LYS A 160 41.90 7.74 -50.23
C LYS A 160 42.73 7.29 -49.01
N ASP A 161 43.14 6.03 -48.80
CA ASP A 161 43.10 4.75 -49.53
C ASP A 161 43.69 3.65 -48.60
N ASP A 162 43.48 2.39 -48.96
CA ASP A 162 44.25 1.17 -48.68
C ASP A 162 44.30 0.43 -47.32
N GLY A 163 44.09 -0.90 -47.46
CA GLY A 163 44.65 -1.98 -46.64
C GLY A 163 43.72 -2.50 -45.54
N GLY A 164 42.86 -3.51 -45.76
CA GLY A 164 43.21 -4.87 -46.16
C GLY A 164 43.50 -5.71 -44.91
N HIS A 165 42.62 -6.67 -44.58
CA HIS A 165 42.95 -8.01 -44.10
C HIS A 165 41.70 -8.89 -44.21
N SER A 166 41.88 -9.96 -44.98
CA SER A 166 40.89 -10.92 -45.40
C SER A 166 40.84 -12.11 -44.44
N ASN A 167 39.76 -12.89 -44.60
CA ASN A 167 39.65 -14.34 -44.39
C ASN A 167 38.98 -14.82 -43.09
N ASN A 168 37.70 -15.22 -43.20
CA ASN A 168 37.29 -16.59 -43.55
C ASN A 168 35.74 -16.65 -43.48
N ASN A 169 35.03 -16.81 -44.61
CA ASN A 169 34.57 -18.08 -45.18
C ASN A 169 34.01 -19.06 -44.14
N GLU A 170 32.88 -19.71 -44.29
CA GLU A 170 31.84 -19.83 -45.32
C GLU A 170 30.80 -20.74 -44.63
N CYS A 171 29.52 -20.40 -44.67
CA CYS A 171 28.49 -21.44 -44.67
C CYS A 171 27.50 -21.08 -45.77
N ASN A 172 27.61 -21.89 -46.82
CA ASN A 172 26.84 -21.81 -48.03
C ASN A 172 25.82 -22.95 -48.03
N MET A 173 24.82 -22.77 -48.88
CA MET A 173 24.05 -23.79 -49.56
C MET A 173 22.74 -24.28 -48.92
N ASN A 174 21.69 -23.85 -49.63
CA ASN A 174 20.52 -24.59 -50.12
C ASN A 174 19.23 -24.15 -49.42
N GLY A 175 18.17 -23.75 -50.12
CA GLY A 175 17.84 -23.86 -51.53
C GLY A 175 16.32 -23.98 -51.63
N ASP A 176 15.80 -23.60 -52.79
CA ASP A 176 14.55 -24.09 -53.38
C ASP A 176 13.19 -23.39 -53.12
N ILE A 177 12.83 -22.60 -54.15
CA ILE A 177 11.60 -22.64 -54.97
C ILE A 177 10.22 -22.61 -54.27
N GLY A 178 9.42 -21.59 -54.61
CA GLY A 178 7.95 -21.68 -54.52
C GLY A 178 7.21 -20.34 -54.70
N LYS A 179 6.66 -20.13 -55.89
CA LYS A 179 5.80 -19.00 -56.32
C LYS A 179 4.56 -18.82 -55.44
N GLU A 180 4.08 -17.59 -55.24
CA GLU A 180 2.84 -17.10 -55.87
C GLU A 180 2.53 -15.63 -55.54
N MET A 181 2.09 -14.92 -56.57
CA MET A 181 1.58 -13.56 -56.59
C MET A 181 0.17 -13.47 -55.99
N VAL A 182 -0.15 -12.37 -55.30
CA VAL A 182 -1.46 -11.70 -55.41
C VAL A 182 -1.33 -10.20 -55.11
N ASP A 183 -2.09 -9.44 -55.89
CA ASP A 183 -2.05 -8.00 -56.12
C ASP A 183 -2.52 -7.07 -54.97
N THR A 184 -1.97 -5.85 -55.01
CA THR A 184 -2.43 -4.47 -54.68
C THR A 184 -3.87 -4.24 -54.13
N PRO A 185 -4.23 -3.10 -53.48
CA PRO A 185 -3.63 -1.77 -53.68
C PRO A 185 -3.52 -0.81 -52.48
N THR A 186 -2.69 0.19 -52.76
CA THR A 186 -2.51 1.49 -52.11
C THR A 186 -3.80 2.27 -51.86
N ASP A 187 -3.94 2.86 -50.68
CA ASP A 187 -4.72 4.09 -50.49
C ASP A 187 -3.83 5.20 -49.94
N LYS A 188 -3.72 6.25 -50.76
CA LYS A 188 -3.14 7.55 -50.41
C LYS A 188 -4.18 8.30 -49.59
N VAL A 189 -3.82 8.73 -48.38
CA VAL A 189 -4.55 9.81 -47.70
C VAL A 189 -3.65 11.03 -47.63
N THR A 190 -4.12 12.05 -48.34
CA THR A 190 -3.55 13.36 -48.54
C THR A 190 -3.52 14.19 -47.25
N SER A 191 -2.36 14.79 -47.01
CA SER A 191 -2.14 15.88 -46.04
C SER A 191 -2.95 17.13 -46.41
N HIS A 192 -3.80 17.58 -45.50
CA HIS A 192 -4.38 18.92 -45.47
C HIS A 192 -4.29 19.46 -44.04
N PHE A 193 -3.13 20.06 -43.70
CA PHE A 193 -2.95 20.80 -42.45
C PHE A 193 -3.49 22.23 -42.64
N GLY A 194 -4.79 22.40 -42.42
CA GLY A 194 -5.48 23.68 -42.39
C GLY A 194 -5.50 24.26 -40.98
N LYS A 195 -4.90 25.44 -40.82
CA LYS A 195 -4.88 26.25 -39.60
C LYS A 195 -6.31 26.49 -39.06
N SER A 196 -6.54 26.13 -37.79
CA SER A 196 -7.59 26.73 -36.96
C SER A 196 -7.07 26.84 -35.53
N VAL A 197 -6.71 28.07 -35.16
CA VAL A 197 -6.35 28.46 -33.80
C VAL A 197 -7.67 28.59 -33.04
N GLU A 198 -8.08 27.54 -32.32
CA GLU A 198 -9.11 27.67 -31.30
C GLU A 198 -8.46 28.19 -30.02
N GLN A 199 -8.83 29.41 -29.63
CA GLN A 199 -8.50 30.00 -28.34
C GLN A 199 -9.09 29.11 -27.24
N ARG A 200 -8.23 28.42 -26.48
CA ARG A 200 -8.62 27.73 -25.25
C ARG A 200 -9.14 28.77 -24.26
N ALA A 201 -10.43 28.70 -23.97
CA ALA A 201 -11.04 29.48 -22.90
C ALA A 201 -10.41 29.07 -21.56
N GLY A 202 -9.71 30.00 -20.92
CA GLY A 202 -9.16 29.81 -19.58
C GLY A 202 -10.25 29.49 -18.55
N TRP A 203 -9.83 28.93 -17.42
CA TRP A 203 -10.66 28.56 -16.27
C TRP A 203 -11.69 29.65 -15.92
N GLN A 204 -12.96 29.39 -16.20
CA GLN A 204 -14.05 30.28 -15.80
C GLN A 204 -14.39 30.03 -14.33
N ALA A 205 -14.37 31.11 -13.53
CA ALA A 205 -14.75 31.07 -12.13
C ALA A 205 -16.23 30.66 -11.97
N ILE A 206 -16.48 29.65 -11.15
CA ILE A 206 -17.83 29.18 -10.82
C ILE A 206 -18.56 30.31 -10.06
N PRO A 207 -19.71 30.80 -10.56
CA PRO A 207 -20.45 31.86 -9.87
C PRO A 207 -20.94 31.34 -8.51
N GLN A 208 -20.70 32.13 -7.46
CA GLN A 208 -21.08 31.75 -6.10
C GLN A 208 -22.59 31.47 -6.01
N PRO A 209 -23.01 30.38 -5.32
CA PRO A 209 -24.41 30.09 -5.12
C PRO A 209 -25.07 31.23 -4.32
N LYS A 210 -26.16 31.77 -4.87
CA LYS A 210 -26.97 32.81 -4.21
C LYS A 210 -27.59 32.20 -2.95
N GLY A 211 -26.97 32.43 -1.80
CA GLY A 211 -27.48 31.90 -0.52
C GLY A 211 -26.44 31.71 0.59
N HIS A 212 -25.14 31.91 0.33
CA HIS A 212 -24.18 31.97 1.43
C HIS A 212 -24.37 33.27 2.22
N SER A 213 -25.07 33.16 3.35
CA SER A 213 -24.91 34.07 4.49
C SER A 213 -23.41 34.20 4.75
N ARG A 214 -22.85 35.39 4.53
CA ARG A 214 -21.47 35.71 4.88
C ARG A 214 -21.35 35.47 6.38
N LEU A 215 -20.72 34.36 6.79
CA LEU A 215 -20.47 34.11 8.21
C LEU A 215 -19.58 35.26 8.69
N ASP A 216 -20.14 36.10 9.55
CA ASP A 216 -19.43 37.24 10.13
C ASP A 216 -18.56 36.74 11.29
N TYR A 217 -17.27 36.59 11.02
CA TYR A 217 -16.29 36.14 12.00
C TYR A 217 -15.95 37.22 13.05
N SER A 218 -16.46 38.44 12.90
CA SER A 218 -16.25 39.51 13.89
C SER A 218 -16.95 39.28 15.23
N ARG A 219 -17.72 38.18 15.37
CA ARG A 219 -18.39 37.81 16.63
C ARG A 219 -17.53 36.95 17.57
N TRP A 220 -16.39 36.44 17.12
CA TRP A 220 -15.53 35.53 17.91
C TRP A 220 -14.34 36.21 18.58
N ASP A 221 -14.16 37.52 18.39
CA ASP A 221 -12.98 38.28 18.84
C ASP A 221 -13.18 38.98 20.20
N ARG A 222 -14.04 38.41 21.05
CA ARG A 222 -14.25 38.91 22.41
C ARG A 222 -14.32 37.76 23.41
N VAL A 223 -13.19 37.10 23.58
CA VAL A 223 -12.89 36.35 24.80
C VAL A 223 -12.42 37.41 25.80
N GLU A 224 -13.28 37.80 26.74
CA GLU A 224 -12.80 38.51 27.92
C GLU A 224 -12.01 37.50 28.74
N GLU A 225 -10.70 37.73 28.86
CA GLU A 225 -9.82 36.99 29.75
C GLU A 225 -10.18 37.37 31.19
N GLU A 226 -11.15 36.67 31.78
CA GLU A 226 -11.29 36.62 33.24
C GLU A 226 -10.21 35.67 33.77
N SER A 227 -9.00 36.23 33.90
CA SER A 227 -7.93 35.71 34.74
C SER A 227 -8.38 35.78 36.19
N SER A 228 -9.07 34.74 36.69
CA SER A 228 -9.29 34.54 38.12
C SER A 228 -8.16 33.69 38.68
N GLU A 229 -7.13 34.37 39.19
CA GLU A 229 -6.21 33.82 40.18
C GLU A 229 -6.95 33.77 41.51
N ASP A 230 -7.11 32.58 42.09
CA ASP A 230 -7.30 32.40 43.53
C ASP A 230 -6.55 31.12 43.92
N ASP A 231 -5.47 31.33 44.68
CA ASP A 231 -4.70 30.34 45.41
C ASP A 231 -5.50 29.80 46.61
N ASP A 232 -5.09 28.62 47.08
CA ASP A 232 -5.09 28.13 48.48
C ASP A 232 -5.72 26.73 48.67
N ASP A 233 -4.80 25.75 48.76
CA ASP A 233 -4.66 24.67 49.74
C ASP A 233 -5.92 24.04 50.38
N GLU A 234 -6.03 22.71 50.28
CA GLU A 234 -6.15 21.80 51.46
C GLU A 234 -6.09 20.31 51.05
N ASP A 235 -5.20 19.57 51.70
CA ASP A 235 -5.19 18.10 51.76
C ASP A 235 -6.46 17.59 52.46
N ASP A 236 -7.21 16.64 51.87
CA ASP A 236 -7.75 15.48 52.62
C ASP A 236 -8.46 14.43 51.74
N ASP A 237 -8.13 13.17 52.06
CA ASP A 237 -8.90 11.93 52.08
C ASP A 237 -9.74 11.42 50.86
N GLU A 238 -9.29 10.27 50.36
CA GLU A 238 -10.05 9.08 49.94
C GLU A 238 -11.59 9.16 50.00
N SER A 239 -12.28 9.09 48.85
CA SER A 239 -13.62 8.46 48.72
C SER A 239 -14.06 8.30 47.25
N ASP A 240 -14.48 7.08 46.91
CA ASP A 240 -15.03 6.63 45.63
C ASP A 240 -16.08 7.56 44.99
N GLU A 241 -15.78 8.15 43.82
CA GLU A 241 -16.81 8.70 42.93
C GLU A 241 -17.26 7.67 41.86
N PRO A 242 -18.57 7.37 41.74
CA PRO A 242 -19.05 6.43 40.74
C PRO A 242 -19.16 7.08 39.35
N ASN A 243 -18.58 6.36 38.37
CA ASN A 243 -18.57 6.63 36.93
C ASN A 243 -19.92 7.17 36.38
N PRO A 244 -19.96 8.22 35.53
CA PRO A 244 -21.21 8.81 35.05
C PRO A 244 -21.99 7.87 34.13
N GLN A 245 -23.20 7.49 34.54
CA GLN A 245 -24.07 6.59 33.78
C GLN A 245 -25.02 7.37 32.87
N TYR A 246 -24.64 7.54 31.60
CA TYR A 246 -25.47 8.17 30.59
C TYR A 246 -26.71 7.32 30.28
N ARG A 247 -27.91 7.83 30.60
CA ARG A 247 -29.20 7.26 30.19
C ARG A 247 -29.86 8.14 29.14
N PHE A 248 -29.85 7.68 27.89
CA PHE A 248 -30.59 8.31 26.81
C PHE A 248 -32.09 8.03 26.96
N ARG A 249 -32.88 9.08 27.19
CA ARG A 249 -34.36 9.00 27.17
C ARG A 249 -34.84 9.27 25.75
N VAL A 250 -35.17 8.22 25.02
CA VAL A 250 -35.88 8.31 23.73
C VAL A 250 -37.33 8.69 24.02
N LYS A 251 -37.73 9.92 23.68
CA LYS A 251 -39.14 10.33 23.66
C LYS A 251 -39.71 9.93 22.30
N THR A 252 -40.59 8.94 22.27
CA THR A 252 -41.36 8.61 21.07
C THR A 252 -42.42 9.68 20.84
N VAL A 253 -42.34 10.39 19.72
CA VAL A 253 -43.39 11.32 19.28
C VAL A 253 -44.49 10.48 18.62
N GLY A 254 -45.68 10.45 19.22
CA GLY A 254 -46.82 9.69 18.72
C GLY A 254 -47.27 10.15 17.34
N VAL A 255 -47.27 9.24 16.37
CA VAL A 255 -47.83 9.46 15.03
C VAL A 255 -49.35 9.31 15.12
N ARG A 256 -50.10 10.37 14.79
CA ARG A 256 -51.57 10.29 14.68
C ARG A 256 -51.94 9.65 13.34
N ALA A 257 -52.89 8.72 13.37
CA ALA A 257 -53.49 8.18 12.17
C ALA A 257 -54.36 9.24 11.48
N VAL A 258 -54.16 9.40 10.16
CA VAL A 258 -55.01 10.21 9.29
C VAL A 258 -56.24 9.36 8.93
N LYS A 259 -57.43 9.93 9.11
CA LYS A 259 -58.72 9.34 8.74
C LYS A 259 -59.11 9.75 7.33
#